data_AF-A0A2D6ILE0-F1
#
_entry.id   AF-A0A2D6ILE0-F1
#
_cell.length_a   1.000
_cell.length_b   1.000
_cell.length_c   1.000
_cell.angle_alpha   90.00
_cell.angle_beta   90.00
_cell.angle_gamma   90.00
#
_symmetry.space_group_name_H-M   'P 1'
#
loop_
_entity.id
_entity.type
_entity.pdbx_description
1 polymer ?
#
loop_
_entity_poly.entity_id
_entity_poly.type
_entity_poly.pdbx_seq_one_letter_code
_entity_poly.pdbx_strand_id
1 'polypeptide(L)'
;MKAIRIIDPIYWLLRLILRNFINAELTKVEKRFVQNNIDKHRGVIWVNIIVSVFVFLGLSNTPEDTISLVITSLIAPVMVMGAAWFAISFGGIPQKLINIAMSVTFWMFTAFVVSLSAMFIAVGFVTNPYLWPALIIIYLGALFSCIMYDTSDGLKAGLDETQLKHSRAALAYYEKEGIRPEDE
;
A
#
# COMPACT_ATOMS: atom_id res chain seq x y z
N MET A 1 -4.23 -14.88 -18.23
CA MET A 1 -4.29 -13.74 -17.27
C MET A 1 -4.76 -12.41 -17.86
N LYS A 2 -4.40 -12.01 -19.09
CA LYS A 2 -4.85 -10.71 -19.66
C LYS A 2 -6.38 -10.56 -19.76
N ALA A 3 -7.10 -11.64 -20.11
CA ALA A 3 -8.55 -11.61 -20.24
C ALA A 3 -9.30 -11.28 -18.93
N ILE A 4 -8.81 -11.75 -17.78
CA ILE A 4 -9.44 -11.51 -16.47
C ILE A 4 -9.37 -10.02 -16.09
N ARG A 5 -8.31 -9.30 -16.49
CA ARG A 5 -8.15 -7.87 -16.18
C ARG A 5 -9.15 -6.97 -16.90
N ILE A 6 -9.62 -7.38 -18.07
CA ILE A 6 -10.55 -6.57 -18.88
C ILE A 6 -11.92 -6.50 -18.22
N ILE A 7 -12.33 -7.59 -17.55
CA ILE A 7 -13.66 -7.74 -16.96
C ILE A 7 -13.67 -7.29 -15.49
N ASP A 8 -12.50 -7.21 -14.83
CA ASP A 8 -12.42 -6.88 -13.41
C ASP A 8 -12.56 -5.36 -13.16
N PRO A 9 -13.64 -4.89 -12.51
CA PRO A 9 -13.85 -3.47 -12.24
C PRO A 9 -12.81 -2.88 -11.29
N ILE A 10 -12.23 -3.68 -10.37
CA ILE A 10 -11.20 -3.22 -9.43
C ILE A 10 -9.93 -2.85 -10.19
N TYR A 11 -9.60 -3.59 -11.26
CA TYR A 11 -8.45 -3.28 -12.10
C TYR A 11 -8.58 -1.89 -12.73
N TRP A 12 -9.76 -1.56 -13.26
CA TRP A 12 -10.03 -0.26 -13.87
C TRP A 12 -10.08 0.88 -12.84
N LEU A 13 -10.67 0.63 -11.67
CA LEU A 13 -10.65 1.58 -10.57
C LEU A 13 -9.22 1.92 -10.14
N LEU A 14 -8.36 0.91 -9.95
CA LEU A 14 -6.96 1.11 -9.59
C LEU A 14 -6.18 1.86 -10.68
N ARG A 15 -6.47 1.59 -11.96
CA ARG A 15 -5.92 2.38 -13.07
C ARG A 15 -6.37 3.84 -13.04
N LEU A 16 -7.60 4.11 -12.63
CA LEU A 16 -8.10 5.48 -12.49
C LEU A 16 -7.39 6.20 -11.33
N ILE A 17 -7.26 5.54 -10.17
CA ILE A 17 -6.54 6.07 -9.00
C ILE A 17 -5.09 6.38 -9.36
N LEU A 18 -4.42 5.48 -10.09
CA LEU A 18 -3.02 5.61 -10.46
C LEU A 18 -2.81 6.26 -11.84
N ARG A 19 -3.82 6.92 -12.42
CA ARG A 19 -3.72 7.44 -13.80
C ARG A 19 -2.53 8.39 -13.97
N ASN A 20 -2.25 9.21 -12.95
CA ASN A 20 -1.20 10.22 -13.01
C ASN A 20 0.19 9.56 -13.10
N PHE A 21 0.39 8.43 -12.41
CA PHE A 21 1.61 7.63 -12.54
C PHE A 21 1.70 6.94 -13.91
N ILE A 22 0.59 6.39 -14.40
CA ILE A 22 0.55 5.69 -15.70
C ILE A 22 0.87 6.64 -16.86
N ASN A 23 0.36 7.87 -16.79
CA ASN A 23 0.52 8.89 -17.83
C ASN A 23 1.84 9.67 -17.72
N ALA A 24 2.60 9.48 -16.63
CA ALA A 24 3.93 10.06 -16.51
C ALA A 24 4.91 9.41 -17.49
N GLU A 25 6.01 10.11 -17.81
CA GLU A 25 7.08 9.65 -18.70
C GLU A 25 7.98 8.58 -18.07
N LEU A 26 7.35 7.55 -17.47
CA LEU A 26 8.03 6.45 -16.81
C LEU A 26 8.75 5.53 -17.82
N THR A 27 9.92 5.05 -17.42
CA THR A 27 10.67 3.99 -18.08
C THR A 27 9.88 2.67 -18.13
N LYS A 28 10.34 1.71 -18.94
CA LYS A 28 9.71 0.38 -19.03
C LYS A 28 9.71 -0.37 -17.70
N VAL A 29 10.73 -0.16 -16.85
CA VAL A 29 10.87 -0.83 -15.55
C VAL A 29 9.88 -0.25 -14.56
N GLU A 30 9.78 1.07 -14.48
CA GLU A 30 8.82 1.78 -13.61
C GLU A 30 7.37 1.49 -14.01
N LYS A 31 7.06 1.47 -15.32
CA LYS A 31 5.73 1.07 -15.79
C LYS A 31 5.37 -0.36 -15.38
N ARG A 32 6.35 -1.27 -15.40
CA ARG A 32 6.15 -2.64 -14.91
C ARG A 32 5.92 -2.67 -13.41
N PHE A 33 6.63 -1.83 -12.65
CA PHE A 33 6.40 -1.69 -11.21
C PHE A 33 4.98 -1.20 -10.91
N VAL A 34 4.53 -0.10 -11.53
CA VAL A 34 3.15 0.41 -11.36
C VAL A 34 2.13 -0.67 -11.71
N GLN A 35 2.36 -1.44 -12.78
CA GLN A 35 1.48 -2.53 -13.17
C GLN A 35 1.45 -3.66 -12.13
N ASN A 36 2.61 -4.06 -11.59
CA ASN A 36 2.68 -5.04 -10.51
C ASN A 36 1.98 -4.54 -9.25
N ASN A 37 2.05 -3.24 -8.97
CA ASN A 37 1.38 -2.65 -7.81
C ASN A 37 -0.14 -2.60 -7.97
N ILE A 38 -0.63 -2.34 -9.18
CA ILE A 38 -2.05 -2.51 -9.52
C ILE A 38 -2.50 -3.95 -9.24
N ASP A 39 -1.72 -4.94 -9.69
CA ASP A 39 -2.06 -6.35 -9.46
C ASP A 39 -2.01 -6.72 -7.97
N LYS A 40 -1.05 -6.17 -7.21
CA LYS A 40 -0.93 -6.30 -5.74
C LYS A 40 -2.20 -5.80 -5.05
N HIS A 41 -2.57 -4.54 -5.27
CA HIS A 41 -3.73 -3.93 -4.63
C HIS A 41 -5.05 -4.53 -5.10
N ARG A 42 -5.13 -4.99 -6.36
CA ARG A 42 -6.27 -5.77 -6.87
C ARG A 42 -6.47 -7.04 -6.04
N GLY A 43 -5.39 -7.78 -5.77
CA GLY A 43 -5.43 -8.96 -4.90
C GLY A 43 -5.90 -8.62 -3.49
N VAL A 44 -5.35 -7.55 -2.90
CA VAL A 44 -5.73 -7.07 -1.55
C VAL A 44 -7.22 -6.74 -1.49
N ILE A 45 -7.74 -5.99 -2.45
CA ILE A 45 -9.15 -5.57 -2.47
C ILE A 45 -10.07 -6.79 -2.61
N TRP A 46 -9.72 -7.79 -3.43
CA TRP A 46 -10.52 -9.02 -3.52
C TRP A 46 -10.56 -9.81 -2.23
N VAL A 47 -9.40 -10.00 -1.58
CA VAL A 47 -9.34 -10.64 -0.25
C VAL A 47 -10.19 -9.86 0.74
N ASN A 48 -10.07 -8.53 0.74
CA ASN A 48 -10.82 -7.67 1.63
C ASN A 48 -12.34 -7.76 1.42
N ILE A 49 -12.82 -7.79 0.17
CA ILE A 49 -14.25 -7.95 -0.14
C ILE A 49 -14.77 -9.27 0.43
N ILE A 50 -14.04 -10.37 0.22
CA ILE A 50 -14.42 -11.68 0.73
C ILE A 50 -14.52 -11.66 2.26
N VAL A 51 -13.48 -11.18 2.95
CA VAL A 51 -13.46 -11.12 4.41
C VAL A 51 -14.54 -10.17 4.95
N SER A 52 -14.76 -9.04 4.30
CA SER A 52 -15.78 -8.05 4.68
C SER A 52 -17.19 -8.65 4.68
N VAL A 53 -17.51 -9.53 3.73
CA VAL A 53 -18.79 -10.26 3.72
C VAL A 53 -18.95 -11.11 4.97
N PHE A 54 -17.91 -11.86 5.35
CA PHE A 54 -17.95 -12.69 6.57
C PHE A 54 -18.03 -11.85 7.85
N VAL A 55 -17.34 -10.71 7.91
CA VAL A 55 -17.43 -9.79 9.05
C VAL A 55 -18.85 -9.22 9.16
N PHE A 56 -19.43 -8.75 8.06
CA PHE A 56 -20.79 -8.24 8.05
C PHE A 56 -21.80 -9.29 8.53
N LEU A 57 -21.71 -10.52 8.02
CA LEU A 57 -22.57 -11.63 8.44
C LEU A 57 -22.38 -11.95 9.93
N GLY A 58 -21.14 -12.00 10.41
CA GLY A 58 -20.84 -12.27 11.82
C GLY A 58 -21.39 -11.20 12.77
N LEU A 59 -21.30 -9.92 12.39
CA LEU A 59 -21.75 -8.81 13.23
C LEU A 59 -23.28 -8.58 13.16
N SER A 60 -23.95 -9.03 12.10
CA SER A 60 -25.39 -8.78 11.88
C SER A 60 -26.34 -9.22 13.01
N ASN A 61 -25.94 -10.20 13.81
CA ASN A 61 -26.71 -10.71 14.96
C ASN A 61 -25.95 -10.56 16.28
N THR A 62 -24.92 -9.72 16.31
CA THR A 62 -24.09 -9.50 17.50
C THR A 62 -24.63 -8.32 18.32
N PRO A 63 -24.76 -8.45 19.65
CA PRO A 63 -25.12 -7.34 20.54
C PRO A 63 -24.18 -6.12 20.43
N GLU A 64 -24.73 -4.90 20.56
CA GLU A 64 -23.98 -3.64 20.36
C GLU A 64 -22.76 -3.47 21.29
N ASP A 65 -22.85 -3.96 22.53
CA ASP A 65 -21.75 -3.97 23.50
C ASP A 65 -20.58 -4.82 23.01
N THR A 66 -20.88 -5.98 22.41
CA THR A 66 -19.89 -6.86 21.80
C THR A 66 -19.28 -6.22 20.54
N ILE A 67 -20.08 -5.52 19.73
CA ILE A 67 -19.57 -4.76 18.57
C ILE A 67 -18.60 -3.66 19.02
N SER A 68 -18.90 -2.97 20.12
CA SER A 68 -18.03 -1.94 20.69
C SER A 68 -16.68 -2.50 21.16
N LEU A 69 -16.69 -3.71 21.72
CA LEU A 69 -15.46 -4.45 22.06
C LEU A 69 -14.66 -4.80 20.80
N VAL A 70 -15.32 -5.26 19.74
CA VAL A 70 -14.67 -5.53 18.45
C VAL A 70 -13.99 -4.28 17.90
N ILE A 71 -14.69 -3.14 17.86
CA ILE A 71 -14.11 -1.85 17.41
C ILE A 71 -12.85 -1.52 18.22
N THR A 72 -12.94 -1.58 19.55
CA THR A 72 -11.81 -1.24 20.44
C THR A 72 -10.62 -2.18 20.23
N SER A 73 -10.88 -3.49 20.05
CA SER A 73 -9.84 -4.48 19.79
C SER A 73 -9.15 -4.33 18.43
N LEU A 74 -9.84 -3.74 17.44
CA LEU A 74 -9.31 -3.52 16.09
C LEU A 74 -8.45 -2.25 15.95
N ILE A 75 -8.53 -1.30 16.90
CA ILE A 75 -7.72 -0.08 16.88
C ILE A 75 -6.22 -0.40 16.81
N ALA A 76 -5.73 -1.27 17.70
CA ALA A 76 -4.32 -1.61 17.77
C ALA A 76 -3.83 -2.33 16.48
N PRO A 77 -4.48 -3.37 15.96
CA PRO A 77 -4.15 -3.96 14.66
C PRO A 77 -4.12 -2.95 13.51
N VAL A 78 -5.12 -2.07 13.40
CA VAL A 78 -5.18 -1.05 12.33
C VAL A 78 -4.01 -0.08 12.44
N MET A 79 -3.74 0.44 13.64
CA MET A 79 -2.64 1.38 13.87
C MET A 79 -1.27 0.74 13.63
N VAL A 80 -1.03 -0.44 14.21
CA VAL A 80 0.28 -1.11 14.15
C VAL A 80 0.57 -1.59 12.73
N MET A 81 -0.38 -2.25 12.07
CA MET A 81 -0.17 -2.75 10.71
C MET A 81 -0.07 -1.61 9.70
N GLY A 82 -0.89 -0.56 9.85
CA GLY A 82 -0.80 0.64 9.03
C GLY A 82 0.55 1.34 9.20
N ALA A 83 0.96 1.64 10.43
CA ALA A 83 2.22 2.33 10.71
C ALA A 83 3.45 1.50 10.28
N ALA A 84 3.47 0.20 10.60
CA ALA A 84 4.56 -0.68 10.19
C ALA A 84 4.68 -0.78 8.68
N TRP A 85 3.55 -0.79 7.96
CA TRP A 85 3.56 -0.80 6.51
C TRP A 85 4.10 0.52 5.92
N PHE A 86 3.68 1.67 6.45
CA PHE A 86 4.23 2.97 6.05
C PHE A 86 5.73 3.13 6.35
N ALA A 87 6.23 2.46 7.41
CA ALA A 87 7.63 2.52 7.80
C ALA A 87 8.57 1.76 6.84
N ILE A 88 8.04 0.82 6.03
CA ILE A 88 8.83 0.14 5.02
C ILE A 88 8.96 1.05 3.80
N SER A 89 10.14 1.65 3.63
CA SER A 89 10.46 2.40 2.41
C SER A 89 11.15 1.50 1.38
N PHE A 90 10.63 1.47 0.16
CA PHE A 90 11.22 0.78 -0.97
C PHE A 90 12.56 1.41 -1.41
N GLY A 91 12.81 2.69 -1.10
CA GLY A 91 14.06 3.39 -1.46
C GLY A 91 15.32 2.68 -0.98
N GLY A 92 15.29 2.19 0.27
CA GLY A 92 16.39 1.48 0.91
C GLY A 92 16.46 -0.02 0.60
N ILE A 93 15.52 -0.56 -0.20
CA ILE A 93 15.48 -1.99 -0.51
C ILE A 93 16.34 -2.26 -1.76
N PRO A 94 17.37 -3.14 -1.67
CA PRO A 94 18.16 -3.54 -2.83
C PRO A 94 17.27 -4.09 -3.93
N GLN A 95 17.55 -3.77 -5.19
CA GLN A 95 16.65 -4.09 -6.29
C GLN A 95 16.40 -5.59 -6.44
N LYS A 96 17.40 -6.42 -6.09
CA LYS A 96 17.29 -7.89 -6.08
C LYS A 96 16.26 -8.44 -5.08
N LEU A 97 15.90 -7.68 -4.04
CA LEU A 97 14.95 -8.07 -3.00
C LEU A 97 13.54 -7.50 -3.23
N ILE A 98 13.33 -6.74 -4.30
CA ILE A 98 12.06 -6.02 -4.52
C ILE A 98 10.84 -6.94 -4.56
N ASN A 99 10.98 -8.14 -5.12
CA ASN A 99 9.87 -9.11 -5.17
C ASN A 99 9.49 -9.63 -3.78
N ILE A 100 10.48 -9.81 -2.90
CA ILE A 100 10.25 -10.24 -1.52
C ILE A 100 9.57 -9.10 -0.75
N ALA A 101 10.06 -7.87 -0.90
CA ALA A 101 9.46 -6.70 -0.30
C ALA A 101 8.00 -6.48 -0.76
N MET A 102 7.70 -6.69 -2.05
CA MET A 102 6.35 -6.63 -2.58
C MET A 102 5.42 -7.70 -1.98
N SER A 103 5.94 -8.91 -1.69
CA SER A 103 5.18 -9.96 -1.02
C SER A 103 4.89 -9.63 0.45
N VAL A 104 5.88 -9.11 1.17
CA VAL A 104 5.72 -8.71 2.58
C VAL A 104 4.73 -7.55 2.70
N THR A 105 4.91 -6.50 1.89
CA THR A 105 4.01 -5.34 1.87
C THR A 105 2.60 -5.71 1.42
N PHE A 106 2.43 -6.71 0.54
CA PHE A 106 1.12 -7.27 0.21
C PHE A 106 0.39 -7.80 1.44
N TRP A 107 1.03 -8.66 2.25
CA TRP A 107 0.40 -9.25 3.43
C TRP A 107 0.15 -8.23 4.54
N MET A 108 1.10 -7.32 4.78
CA MET A 108 0.92 -6.23 5.75
C MET A 108 -0.23 -5.31 5.35
N PHE A 109 -0.29 -4.89 4.09
CA PHE A 109 -1.37 -4.06 3.60
C PHE A 109 -2.71 -4.81 3.62
N THR A 110 -2.72 -6.11 3.31
CA THR A 110 -3.93 -6.94 3.43
C THR A 110 -4.44 -6.98 4.87
N ALA A 111 -3.57 -7.24 5.84
CA ALA A 111 -3.94 -7.26 7.26
C ALA A 111 -4.47 -5.89 7.72
N PHE A 112 -3.83 -4.80 7.30
CA PHE A 112 -4.30 -3.44 7.56
C PHE A 112 -5.69 -3.18 6.97
N VAL A 113 -5.88 -3.42 5.66
CA VAL A 113 -7.14 -3.14 4.96
C VAL A 113 -8.29 -4.01 5.48
N VAL A 114 -8.02 -5.29 5.78
CA VAL A 114 -9.02 -6.19 6.39
C VAL A 114 -9.42 -5.69 7.77
N SER A 115 -8.47 -5.33 8.62
CA SER A 115 -8.75 -4.80 9.96
C SER A 115 -9.51 -3.47 9.89
N LEU A 116 -9.10 -2.58 8.97
CA LEU A 116 -9.76 -1.29 8.74
C LEU A 116 -11.20 -1.48 8.25
N SER A 117 -11.43 -2.42 7.34
CA SER A 117 -12.76 -2.73 6.82
C SER A 117 -13.65 -3.36 7.87
N ALA A 118 -13.10 -4.28 8.68
CA ALA A 118 -13.82 -4.86 9.80
C ALA A 118 -14.24 -3.80 10.81
N MET A 119 -13.34 -2.86 11.13
CA MET A 119 -13.63 -1.72 12.00
C MET A 119 -14.69 -0.80 11.36
N PHE A 120 -14.57 -0.48 10.07
CA PHE A 120 -15.55 0.33 9.34
C PHE A 120 -16.95 -0.29 9.38
N ILE A 121 -17.07 -1.60 9.13
CA ILE A 121 -18.33 -2.33 9.18
C ILE A 121 -18.89 -2.32 10.61
N ALA A 122 -18.07 -2.61 11.61
CA ALA A 122 -18.47 -2.62 13.01
C ALA A 122 -18.99 -1.24 13.46
N VAL A 123 -18.28 -0.17 13.12
CA VAL A 123 -18.72 1.22 13.35
C VAL A 123 -20.07 1.48 12.66
N GLY A 124 -20.28 0.95 11.45
CA GLY A 124 -21.54 1.09 10.71
C GLY A 124 -22.77 0.52 11.44
N PHE A 125 -22.60 -0.53 12.26
CA PHE A 125 -23.69 -1.13 13.04
C PHE A 125 -24.08 -0.30 14.27
N VAL A 126 -23.18 0.51 14.83
CA VAL A 126 -23.40 1.24 16.09
C VAL A 126 -23.50 2.76 15.91
N THR A 127 -23.29 3.27 14.69
CA THR A 127 -23.34 4.70 14.40
C THR A 127 -24.59 5.10 13.65
N ASN A 128 -24.99 6.37 13.82
CA ASN A 128 -26.14 6.94 13.12
C ASN A 128 -25.91 6.92 11.59
N PRO A 129 -26.89 6.42 10.79
CA PRO A 129 -26.81 6.39 9.32
C PRO A 129 -26.45 7.73 8.65
N TYR A 130 -26.80 8.87 9.26
CA TYR A 130 -26.44 10.18 8.73
C TYR A 130 -24.92 10.43 8.68
N LEU A 131 -24.12 9.67 9.43
CA LEU A 131 -22.65 9.76 9.42
C LEU A 131 -22.01 8.94 8.30
N TRP A 132 -22.75 8.02 7.68
CA TRP A 132 -22.21 7.08 6.69
C TRP A 132 -21.52 7.75 5.50
N PRO A 133 -22.05 8.84 4.89
CA PRO A 133 -21.36 9.51 3.80
C PRO A 133 -19.95 9.98 4.20
N ALA A 134 -19.80 10.54 5.40
CA ALA A 134 -18.50 10.98 5.90
C ALA A 134 -17.57 9.79 6.16
N LEU A 135 -18.07 8.73 6.81
CA LEU A 135 -17.28 7.53 7.09
C LEU A 135 -16.79 6.85 5.79
N ILE A 136 -17.64 6.76 4.77
CA ILE A 136 -17.28 6.19 3.46
C ILE A 136 -16.16 7.01 2.82
N ILE A 137 -16.27 8.34 2.84
CA ILE A 137 -15.23 9.22 2.28
C ILE A 137 -13.91 9.04 3.02
N ILE A 138 -13.93 8.96 4.35
CA ILE A 138 -12.72 8.73 5.17
C ILE A 138 -12.09 7.38 4.82
N TYR A 139 -12.89 6.32 4.76
CA TYR A 139 -12.42 4.96 4.44
C TYR A 139 -11.80 4.90 3.04
N LEU A 140 -12.49 5.42 2.02
CA LEU A 140 -11.98 5.44 0.65
C LEU A 140 -10.75 6.35 0.51
N GLY A 141 -10.76 7.51 1.18
CA GLY A 141 -9.64 8.44 1.21
C GLY A 141 -8.39 7.81 1.81
N ALA A 142 -8.51 7.08 2.91
CA ALA A 142 -7.42 6.32 3.51
C ALA A 142 -6.89 5.26 2.54
N LEU A 143 -7.78 4.44 1.96
CA LEU A 143 -7.39 3.39 1.03
C LEU A 143 -6.65 3.93 -0.20
N PHE A 144 -7.20 4.99 -0.84
CA PHE A 144 -6.60 5.58 -2.02
C PHE A 144 -5.27 6.27 -1.72
N SER A 145 -5.17 6.95 -0.58
CA SER A 145 -3.92 7.59 -0.14
C SER A 145 -2.82 6.56 0.07
N CYS A 146 -3.13 5.42 0.70
CA CYS A 146 -2.17 4.32 0.84
C CYS A 146 -1.72 3.79 -0.53
N ILE A 147 -2.64 3.49 -1.44
CA ILE A 147 -2.30 2.97 -2.78
C ILE A 147 -1.39 3.93 -3.55
N MET A 148 -1.69 5.24 -3.50
CA MET A 148 -0.87 6.26 -4.15
C MET A 148 0.51 6.39 -3.48
N TYR A 149 0.56 6.39 -2.15
CA TYR A 149 1.80 6.45 -1.38
C TYR A 149 2.74 5.30 -1.73
N ASP A 150 2.24 4.06 -1.67
CA ASP A 150 3.03 2.86 -1.91
C ASP A 150 3.52 2.77 -3.36
N THR A 151 2.71 3.23 -4.31
CA THR A 151 3.16 3.37 -5.70
C THR A 151 4.27 4.41 -5.82
N SER A 152 4.11 5.58 -5.18
CA SER A 152 5.11 6.64 -5.21
C SER A 152 6.42 6.23 -4.55
N ASP A 153 6.35 5.52 -3.43
CA ASP A 153 7.52 5.08 -2.69
C ASP A 153 8.22 3.93 -3.42
N GLY A 154 7.46 3.00 -3.97
CA GLY A 154 7.99 1.92 -4.80
C GLY A 154 8.70 2.37 -6.07
N LEU A 155 8.36 3.53 -6.64
CA LEU A 155 9.11 4.13 -7.73
C LEU A 155 10.51 4.63 -7.33
N LYS A 156 10.81 4.72 -6.02
CA LYS A 156 12.15 5.01 -5.51
C LYS A 156 13.00 3.74 -5.34
N ALA A 157 12.48 2.56 -5.65
CA ALA A 157 13.16 1.30 -5.38
C ALA A 157 14.57 1.24 -5.98
N GLY A 158 15.57 0.96 -5.15
CA GLY A 158 16.98 0.89 -5.56
C GLY A 158 17.66 2.25 -5.78
N LEU A 159 17.04 3.36 -5.37
CA LEU A 159 17.66 4.68 -5.36
C LEU A 159 18.92 4.69 -4.49
N ASP A 160 18.84 4.14 -3.27
CA ASP A 160 19.97 4.09 -2.34
C ASP A 160 21.12 3.22 -2.89
N GLU A 161 20.78 2.10 -3.54
CA GLU A 161 21.77 1.24 -4.21
C GLU A 161 22.48 1.99 -5.35
N THR A 162 21.73 2.78 -6.11
CA THR A 162 22.25 3.58 -7.23
C THR A 162 23.14 4.71 -6.72
N GLN A 163 22.71 5.43 -5.69
CA GLN A 163 23.50 6.47 -5.02
C GLN A 163 24.80 5.92 -4.43
N LEU A 164 24.75 4.74 -3.80
CA LEU A 164 25.95 4.07 -3.28
C LEU A 164 26.93 3.71 -4.40
N LYS A 165 26.45 3.19 -5.54
CA LYS A 165 27.29 2.89 -6.70
C LYS A 165 27.93 4.15 -7.28
N HIS A 166 27.17 5.23 -7.42
CA HIS A 166 27.69 6.52 -7.88
C HIS A 166 28.73 7.10 -6.92
N SER A 167 28.45 7.07 -5.62
CA SER A 167 29.39 7.54 -4.59
C SER A 167 30.71 6.75 -4.64
N ARG A 168 30.67 5.42 -4.75
CA ARG A 168 31.88 4.59 -4.90
C ARG A 168 32.65 4.88 -6.18
N ALA A 169 31.95 5.08 -7.29
CA ALA A 169 32.59 5.44 -8.56
C ALA A 169 33.24 6.82 -8.51
N ALA A 170 32.61 7.79 -7.85
CA ALA A 170 33.17 9.12 -7.63
C ALA A 170 34.43 9.07 -6.76
N LEU A 171 34.40 8.31 -5.65
CA LEU A 171 35.57 8.11 -4.80
C LEU A 171 36.74 7.49 -5.56
N ALA A 172 36.51 6.45 -6.37
CA ALA A 172 37.54 5.85 -7.20
C ALA A 172 38.11 6.81 -8.26
N TYR A 173 37.27 7.70 -8.80
CA TYR A 173 37.72 8.75 -9.71
C TYR A 173 38.58 9.80 -8.99
N TYR A 174 38.16 10.29 -7.82
CA TYR A 174 38.92 11.25 -7.03
C TYR A 174 40.28 10.70 -6.62
N GLU A 175 40.35 9.45 -6.17
CA GLU A 175 41.60 8.77 -5.84
C GLU A 175 42.54 8.70 -7.04
N LYS A 176 42.01 8.40 -8.23
CA LYS A 176 42.78 8.36 -9.48
C LYS A 176 43.33 9.74 -9.88
N GLU A 177 42.55 10.80 -9.67
CA GLU A 177 42.94 12.18 -10.00
C GLU A 177 43.74 12.86 -8.86
N GLY A 178 43.98 12.16 -7.75
CA GLY A 178 44.69 12.71 -6.59
C GLY A 178 43.89 13.76 -5.81
N ILE A 179 42.58 13.84 -6.02
CA ILE A 179 41.66 14.73 -5.31
C ILE A 179 41.29 14.06 -3.98
N ARG A 180 41.48 14.77 -2.86
CA ARG A 180 41.10 14.31 -1.52
C ARG A 180 39.91 15.13 -1.04
N PRO A 181 38.69 14.58 -1.08
CA PRO A 181 37.48 15.30 -0.65
C PRO A 181 37.46 15.65 0.85
N GLU A 182 38.39 15.09 1.63
CA GLU A 182 38.47 15.23 3.09
C GLU A 182 39.41 16.38 3.53
N ASP A 183 40.12 17.00 2.58
CA ASP A 183 41.09 18.07 2.86
C ASP A 183 40.48 19.49 2.72
N GLU A 184 39.17 19.61 2.47
CA GLU A 184 38.34 20.84 2.53
C GLU A 184 37.42 20.84 3.75
#